data_AF-A0A7R9HUP2-F1
#
_entry.id   AF-A0A7R9HUP2-F1
#
_cell.length_a   1.000
_cell.length_b   1.000
_cell.length_c   1.000
_cell.angle_alpha   90.00
_cell.angle_beta   90.00
_cell.angle_gamma   90.00
#
_symmetry.space_group_name_H-M   'P 1'
#
loop_
_entity.id
_entity.type
_entity.pdbx_description
1 polymer ?
#
loop_
_entity_poly.entity_id
_entity_poly.type
_entity_poly.pdbx_seq_one_letter_code
_entity_poly.pdbx_strand_id
1 'polypeptide(L)'
;MDVNTFRQIKWGRNIQKLKAEELCRDARVNLLKGGGLTELKQFQAYLSEYKITVFRERRGRQALYEGPTPSEHSFKGHLDLYFHDDKQNHFDVITSLTAAFKCSYFCRECRVPFNTKNEHKCESACKKCYAKAVCSGGRSVVCKDCGRWFTNQTCFDNHKRPGFFSGHRSVCDVKKVCEAPSKPSLEKSNFMFVFYDFECRQETLLQGAAGTYLHEPNLCVVQTCSCKVLSIELESRLEETGKSRDVLELGYSFDDVKPKKKTKYKKSELRLVESLDGICERILEYNIHKERQDSTRFAKGMSQTFQTLHGLVDKGVKVELGIPYELWDKPSVEVTNLKTQCETLLEDYESDIEEWYFHHQGDITLKQYLCNDRALLGKDISCLTEVLRPKDEGSKNRKGETGEKAPEDIDNGRDEL
;
A
#
# COMPACT_ATOMS: atom_id res chain seq x y z
N MET A 1 11.17 16.43 -42.26
CA MET A 1 9.91 17.19 -42.14
C MET A 1 10.25 18.64 -41.84
N ASP A 2 9.56 19.59 -42.46
CA ASP A 2 9.72 21.03 -42.23
C ASP A 2 9.15 21.45 -40.85
N VAL A 3 9.82 22.38 -40.19
CA VAL A 3 9.50 22.91 -38.84
C VAL A 3 8.10 23.56 -38.82
N ASN A 4 7.68 24.16 -39.93
CA ASN A 4 6.33 24.72 -40.06
C ASN A 4 5.25 23.63 -40.10
N THR A 5 5.51 22.48 -40.73
CA THR A 5 4.57 21.35 -40.77
C THR A 5 4.35 20.78 -39.37
N PHE A 6 5.41 20.65 -38.57
CA PHE A 6 5.32 20.14 -37.20
C PHE A 6 4.48 21.06 -36.27
N ARG A 7 4.65 22.39 -36.40
CA ARG A 7 3.84 23.38 -35.65
C ARG A 7 2.35 23.31 -36.01
N GLN A 8 2.02 23.08 -37.29
CA GLN A 8 0.63 22.96 -37.73
C GLN A 8 -0.05 21.67 -37.27
N ILE A 9 0.69 20.56 -37.16
CA ILE A 9 0.20 19.29 -36.57
C ILE A 9 -0.13 19.49 -35.09
N LYS A 10 0.71 20.21 -34.34
CA LYS A 10 0.51 20.48 -32.91
C LYS A 10 -0.72 21.36 -32.61
N TRP A 11 -1.18 22.17 -33.57
CA TRP A 11 -2.34 23.07 -33.43
C TRP A 11 -3.66 22.50 -33.99
N GLY A 12 -3.73 21.18 -34.26
CA GLY A 12 -5.01 20.49 -34.49
C GLY A 12 -5.77 20.90 -35.77
N ARG A 13 -5.05 21.35 -36.81
CA ARG A 13 -5.67 21.72 -38.10
C ARG A 13 -5.78 20.50 -39.03
N ASN A 14 -6.55 20.63 -40.12
CA ASN A 14 -6.84 19.62 -41.16
C ASN A 14 -5.67 18.69 -41.56
N ILE A 15 -4.42 19.13 -41.43
CA ILE A 15 -3.20 18.35 -41.69
C ILE A 15 -3.07 17.13 -40.77
N GLN A 16 -3.44 17.23 -39.49
CA GLN A 16 -3.37 16.09 -38.57
C GLN A 16 -4.28 14.95 -39.04
N LYS A 17 -5.51 15.29 -39.44
CA LYS A 17 -6.47 14.33 -39.99
C LYS A 17 -5.95 13.70 -41.28
N LEU A 18 -5.45 14.51 -42.21
CA LEU A 18 -4.88 14.01 -43.47
C LEU A 18 -3.71 13.04 -43.25
N LYS A 19 -2.79 13.39 -42.33
CA LYS A 19 -1.64 12.55 -42.00
C LYS A 19 -2.04 11.26 -41.27
N ALA A 20 -3.08 11.31 -40.43
CA ALA A 20 -3.64 10.13 -39.79
C ALA A 20 -4.29 9.19 -40.82
N GLU A 21 -5.03 9.73 -41.79
CA GLU A 21 -5.63 8.94 -42.89
C GLU A 21 -4.55 8.31 -43.80
N GLU A 22 -3.47 9.04 -44.09
CA GLU A 22 -2.29 8.53 -44.81
C GLU A 22 -1.64 7.36 -44.05
N LEU A 23 -1.40 7.52 -42.75
CA LEU A 23 -0.85 6.46 -41.91
C LEU A 23 -1.76 5.22 -41.87
N CYS A 24 -3.08 5.40 -41.78
CA CYS A 24 -4.01 4.28 -41.82
C CYS A 24 -3.93 3.53 -43.15
N ARG A 25 -3.79 4.26 -44.26
CA ARG A 25 -3.66 3.67 -45.61
C ARG A 25 -2.36 2.88 -45.74
N ASP A 26 -1.25 3.45 -45.30
CA ASP A 26 0.08 2.82 -45.41
C ASP A 26 0.21 1.59 -44.50
N ALA A 27 -0.31 1.68 -43.27
CA ALA A 27 -0.37 0.58 -42.33
C ALA A 27 -1.47 -0.46 -42.66
N ARG A 28 -2.28 -0.20 -43.70
CA ARG A 28 -3.42 -1.03 -44.12
C ARG A 28 -4.45 -1.27 -43.01
N VAL A 29 -4.69 -0.26 -42.18
CA VAL A 29 -5.63 -0.30 -41.06
C VAL A 29 -6.94 0.38 -41.45
N ASN A 30 -8.06 -0.29 -41.21
CA ASN A 30 -9.40 0.26 -41.46
C ASN A 30 -10.12 0.58 -40.15
N LEU A 31 -10.28 1.86 -39.84
CA LEU A 31 -10.92 2.35 -38.61
C LEU A 31 -12.42 2.70 -38.78
N LEU A 32 -13.07 2.33 -39.90
CA LEU A 32 -14.47 2.66 -40.17
C LEU A 32 -15.45 2.07 -39.13
N LYS A 33 -15.07 0.99 -38.44
CA LYS A 33 -15.87 0.34 -37.38
C LYS A 33 -15.31 0.58 -35.97
N GLY A 34 -14.45 1.60 -35.81
CA GLY A 34 -13.65 1.81 -34.61
C GLY A 34 -12.31 1.07 -34.66
N GLY A 35 -11.43 1.36 -33.71
CA GLY A 35 -10.10 0.75 -33.61
C GLY A 35 -9.85 0.21 -32.20
N GLY A 36 -9.32 -1.00 -32.11
CA GLY A 36 -8.93 -1.64 -30.85
C GLY A 36 -7.51 -2.18 -30.90
N LEU A 37 -7.22 -3.16 -30.04
CA LEU A 37 -5.89 -3.78 -29.97
C LEU A 37 -5.49 -4.52 -31.25
N THR A 38 -6.45 -4.98 -32.06
CA THR A 38 -6.18 -5.68 -33.32
C THR A 38 -5.57 -4.73 -34.34
N GLU A 39 -6.17 -3.56 -34.53
CA GLU A 39 -5.68 -2.50 -35.40
C GLU A 39 -4.34 -1.94 -34.87
N LEU A 40 -4.22 -1.83 -33.55
CA LEU A 40 -2.99 -1.38 -32.89
C LEU A 40 -1.80 -2.32 -33.14
N LYS A 41 -2.03 -3.64 -33.22
CA LYS A 41 -1.01 -4.62 -33.63
C LYS A 41 -0.57 -4.43 -35.08
N GLN A 42 -1.49 -4.04 -35.97
CA GLN A 42 -1.16 -3.73 -37.36
C GLN A 42 -0.29 -2.47 -37.44
N PHE A 43 -0.63 -1.42 -36.67
CA PHE A 43 0.21 -0.25 -36.53
C PHE A 43 1.59 -0.59 -35.97
N GLN A 44 1.70 -1.47 -34.98
CA GLN A 44 2.99 -1.93 -34.46
C GLN A 44 3.82 -2.66 -35.53
N ALA A 45 3.18 -3.46 -36.39
CA ALA A 45 3.88 -4.16 -37.47
C ALA A 45 4.43 -3.18 -38.52
N TYR A 46 3.68 -2.13 -38.85
CA TYR A 46 4.13 -1.08 -39.76
C TYR A 46 5.21 -0.20 -39.13
N LEU A 47 5.00 0.22 -37.89
CA LEU A 47 5.93 1.05 -37.09
C LEU A 47 6.97 0.19 -36.37
N SER A 48 7.64 -0.70 -37.10
CA SER A 48 8.62 -1.66 -36.56
C SER A 48 9.82 -1.00 -35.86
N GLU A 49 10.09 0.27 -36.14
CA GLU A 49 11.15 1.07 -35.51
C GLU A 49 10.75 1.66 -34.14
N TYR A 50 9.47 1.60 -33.79
CA TYR A 50 8.92 2.10 -32.53
C TYR A 50 8.39 0.95 -31.68
N LYS A 51 8.36 1.14 -30.36
CA LYS A 51 7.73 0.21 -29.42
C LYS A 51 6.46 0.82 -28.86
N ILE A 52 5.31 0.29 -29.25
CA ILE A 52 4.00 0.71 -28.76
C ILE A 52 3.70 -0.01 -27.45
N THR A 53 3.35 0.74 -26.41
CA THR A 53 2.94 0.20 -25.10
C THR A 53 1.58 0.79 -24.73
N VAL A 54 0.62 -0.05 -24.37
CA VAL A 54 -0.72 0.37 -23.97
C VAL A 54 -0.93 0.07 -22.50
N PHE A 55 -1.23 1.09 -21.72
CA PHE A 55 -1.55 1.01 -20.30
C PHE A 55 -3.07 1.14 -20.10
N ARG A 56 -3.60 0.48 -19.07
CA ARG A 56 -5.00 0.60 -18.64
C ARG A 56 -5.14 1.15 -17.22
N GLU A 57 -4.08 1.00 -16.43
CA GLU A 57 -4.05 1.30 -15.01
C GLU A 57 -3.32 2.63 -14.74
N ARG A 58 -3.80 3.39 -13.77
CA ARG A 58 -3.23 4.70 -13.37
C ARG A 58 -1.81 4.64 -12.81
N ARG A 59 -1.32 3.48 -12.37
CA ARG A 59 0.07 3.31 -11.88
C ARG A 59 1.01 2.72 -12.93
N GLY A 60 0.48 2.28 -14.08
CA GLY A 60 1.27 1.75 -15.19
C GLY A 60 1.98 0.42 -14.90
N ARG A 61 1.60 -0.32 -13.84
CA ARG A 61 2.26 -1.59 -13.46
C ARG A 61 1.95 -2.69 -14.46
N GLN A 62 0.73 -2.71 -14.99
CA GLN A 62 0.32 -3.63 -16.04
C GLN A 62 0.12 -2.91 -17.38
N ALA A 63 0.74 -3.47 -18.43
CA ALA A 63 0.46 -3.09 -19.81
C ALA A 63 -0.55 -4.07 -20.40
N LEU A 64 -1.58 -3.53 -21.04
CA LEU A 64 -2.59 -4.29 -21.80
C LEU A 64 -1.99 -4.87 -23.09
N TYR A 65 -1.06 -4.13 -23.70
CA TYR A 65 -0.31 -4.56 -24.88
C TYR A 65 1.09 -3.97 -24.84
N GLU A 66 2.07 -4.76 -25.29
CA GLU A 66 3.43 -4.31 -25.48
C GLU A 66 3.98 -4.90 -26.78
N GLY A 67 4.42 -4.02 -27.68
CA GLY A 67 5.04 -4.42 -28.93
C GLY A 67 6.43 -5.06 -28.73
N PRO A 68 6.93 -5.76 -29.76
CA PRO A 68 8.29 -6.30 -29.74
C PRO A 68 9.32 -5.18 -29.56
N THR A 69 10.43 -5.49 -28.88
CA THR A 69 11.52 -4.53 -28.72
C THR A 69 12.33 -4.48 -30.03
N PRO A 70 12.42 -3.33 -30.71
CA PRO A 70 13.17 -3.22 -31.96
C PRO A 70 14.66 -3.45 -31.73
N SER A 71 15.39 -3.76 -32.80
CA SER A 71 16.85 -3.85 -32.73
C SER A 71 17.43 -2.50 -32.29
N GLU A 72 18.50 -2.53 -31.49
CA GLU A 72 19.10 -1.31 -30.90
C GLU A 72 19.51 -0.29 -31.96
N HIS A 73 19.88 -0.76 -33.16
CA HIS A 73 20.30 0.08 -34.29
C HIS A 73 19.13 0.74 -35.05
N SER A 74 17.91 0.20 -34.95
CA SER A 74 16.72 0.71 -35.65
C SER A 74 15.71 1.36 -34.71
N PHE A 75 16.02 1.49 -33.42
CA PHE A 75 15.07 1.95 -32.42
C PHE A 75 14.92 3.47 -32.42
N LYS A 76 13.74 3.95 -32.82
CA LYS A 76 13.40 5.39 -32.87
C LYS A 76 12.70 5.91 -31.62
N GLY A 77 12.11 5.04 -30.80
CA GLY A 77 11.53 5.43 -29.52
C GLY A 77 10.29 4.64 -29.09
N HIS A 78 9.73 5.06 -27.96
CA HIS A 78 8.52 4.49 -27.38
C HIS A 78 7.29 5.31 -27.77
N LEU A 79 6.17 4.62 -28.04
CA LEU A 79 4.85 5.22 -28.22
C LEU A 79 3.95 4.68 -27.11
N ASP A 80 3.72 5.50 -26.09
CA ASP A 80 2.98 5.11 -24.89
C ASP A 80 1.53 5.60 -25.02
N LEU A 81 0.56 4.71 -24.80
CA LEU A 81 -0.88 4.98 -24.92
C LEU A 81 -1.61 4.58 -23.64
N TYR A 82 -2.66 5.30 -23.28
CA TYR A 82 -3.57 4.98 -22.19
C TYR A 82 -4.94 4.57 -22.77
N PHE A 83 -5.47 3.44 -22.34
CA PHE A 83 -6.75 2.90 -22.79
C PHE A 83 -7.86 3.18 -21.77
N HIS A 84 -8.89 3.90 -22.20
CA HIS A 84 -10.09 4.26 -21.44
C HIS A 84 -11.26 3.35 -21.82
N ASP A 85 -11.61 2.43 -20.90
CA ASP A 85 -12.73 1.50 -21.06
C ASP A 85 -14.08 2.18 -20.75
N ASP A 86 -14.06 3.21 -19.90
CA ASP A 86 -15.21 3.99 -19.46
C ASP A 86 -15.78 4.93 -20.54
N LYS A 87 -14.98 5.26 -21.57
CA LYS A 87 -15.32 6.27 -22.59
C LYS A 87 -15.25 5.70 -24.00
N GLN A 88 -16.18 4.81 -24.34
CA GLN A 88 -16.34 4.27 -25.70
C GLN A 88 -15.03 3.70 -26.30
N ASN A 89 -14.21 3.03 -25.48
CA ASN A 89 -12.92 2.44 -25.90
C ASN A 89 -11.97 3.45 -26.56
N HIS A 90 -11.59 4.51 -25.84
CA HIS A 90 -10.71 5.56 -26.35
C HIS A 90 -9.23 5.33 -25.98
N PHE A 91 -8.33 5.76 -26.85
CA PHE A 91 -6.88 5.75 -26.61
C PHE A 91 -6.35 7.17 -26.52
N ASP A 92 -5.73 7.50 -25.39
CA ASP A 92 -5.02 8.76 -25.17
C ASP A 92 -3.50 8.57 -25.30
N VAL A 93 -2.81 9.58 -25.84
CA VAL A 93 -1.35 9.54 -25.98
C VAL A 93 -0.69 9.97 -24.68
N ILE A 94 0.20 9.11 -24.16
CA ILE A 94 1.07 9.46 -23.04
C ILE A 94 2.35 10.07 -23.58
N THR A 95 2.51 11.37 -23.38
CA THR A 95 3.74 12.09 -23.78
C THR A 95 4.87 11.95 -22.76
N SER A 96 4.53 11.65 -21.50
CA SER A 96 5.49 11.45 -20.42
C SER A 96 4.92 10.47 -19.40
N LEU A 97 5.59 9.33 -19.21
CA LEU A 97 5.20 8.32 -18.21
C LEU A 97 5.30 8.86 -16.78
N THR A 98 6.29 9.71 -16.51
CA THR A 98 6.46 10.32 -15.19
C THR A 98 5.32 11.27 -14.85
N ALA A 99 4.85 12.03 -15.85
CA ALA A 99 3.68 12.89 -15.70
C ALA A 99 2.38 12.08 -15.59
N ALA A 100 2.20 11.07 -16.45
CA ALA A 100 0.99 10.24 -16.46
C ALA A 100 0.81 9.45 -15.15
N PHE A 101 1.90 8.95 -14.58
CA PHE A 101 1.87 8.12 -13.37
C PHE A 101 2.33 8.85 -12.10
N LYS A 102 2.39 10.19 -12.13
CA LYS A 102 2.76 11.05 -10.99
C LYS A 102 4.00 10.55 -10.22
N CYS A 103 5.08 10.27 -10.93
CA CYS A 103 6.34 9.79 -10.33
C CYS A 103 7.54 10.60 -10.84
N SER A 104 8.64 10.58 -10.09
CA SER A 104 9.88 11.27 -10.52
C SER A 104 10.64 10.48 -11.58
N TYR A 105 10.58 9.15 -11.51
CA TYR A 105 11.22 8.23 -12.43
C TYR A 105 10.33 7.01 -12.67
N PHE A 106 10.44 6.42 -13.87
CA PHE A 106 9.67 5.23 -14.23
C PHE A 106 10.58 4.19 -14.88
N CYS A 107 10.55 2.96 -14.37
CA CYS A 107 11.29 1.85 -14.96
C CYS A 107 10.47 1.17 -16.04
N ARG A 108 10.88 1.28 -17.31
CA ARG A 108 10.17 0.65 -18.44
C ARG A 108 10.24 -0.89 -18.46
N GLU A 109 11.30 -1.47 -17.89
CA GLU A 109 11.48 -2.93 -17.85
C GLU A 109 10.62 -3.56 -16.77
N CYS A 110 10.70 -3.03 -15.55
CA CYS A 110 9.97 -3.56 -14.39
C CYS A 110 8.56 -2.96 -14.24
N ARG A 111 8.23 -1.89 -14.98
CA ARG A 111 6.97 -1.13 -14.89
C ARG A 111 6.67 -0.60 -13.48
N VAL A 112 7.74 -0.19 -12.79
CA VAL A 112 7.67 0.34 -11.42
C VAL A 112 7.92 1.85 -11.45
N PRO A 113 6.98 2.68 -10.98
CA PRO A 113 7.23 4.09 -10.69
C PRO A 113 8.05 4.23 -9.40
N PHE A 114 8.95 5.20 -9.35
CA PHE A 114 9.78 5.48 -8.18
C PHE A 114 10.14 6.96 -8.07
N ASN A 115 10.37 7.44 -6.85
CA ASN A 115 10.61 8.86 -6.59
C ASN A 115 12.07 9.20 -6.28
N THR A 116 12.86 8.21 -5.86
CA THR A 116 14.30 8.41 -5.61
C THR A 116 15.15 7.55 -6.53
N LYS A 117 16.18 8.15 -7.14
CA LYS A 117 17.02 7.52 -8.18
C LYS A 117 17.63 6.16 -7.78
N ASN A 118 17.81 5.90 -6.49
CA ASN A 118 18.50 4.72 -5.97
C ASN A 118 17.58 3.74 -5.20
N GLU A 119 16.29 4.04 -5.02
CA GLU A 119 15.34 3.10 -4.42
C GLU A 119 15.09 1.91 -5.34
N HIS A 120 14.88 2.20 -6.64
CA HIS A 120 14.44 1.18 -7.56
C HIS A 120 15.60 0.26 -7.97
N LYS A 121 15.47 -1.02 -7.62
CA LYS A 121 16.34 -2.11 -8.06
C LYS A 121 15.52 -3.01 -8.98
N CYS A 122 15.72 -2.91 -10.29
CA CYS A 122 14.99 -3.74 -11.23
C CYS A 122 15.41 -5.21 -11.08
N GLU A 123 14.45 -6.12 -11.18
CA GLU A 123 14.66 -7.56 -11.02
C GLU A 123 15.58 -8.15 -12.10
N SER A 124 15.53 -7.56 -13.30
CA SER A 124 16.43 -7.89 -14.42
C SER A 124 17.89 -7.49 -14.17
N ALA A 125 18.16 -6.62 -13.19
CA ALA A 125 19.49 -6.12 -12.90
C ALA A 125 20.20 -6.98 -11.84
N CYS A 126 21.50 -7.21 -12.05
CA CYS A 126 22.31 -7.95 -11.09
C CYS A 126 22.42 -7.19 -9.76
N LYS A 127 21.99 -7.80 -8.64
CA LYS A 127 22.06 -7.18 -7.30
C LYS A 127 23.48 -6.84 -6.81
N LYS A 128 24.53 -7.39 -7.45
CA LYS A 128 25.94 -7.14 -7.07
C LYS A 128 26.57 -6.00 -7.85
N CYS A 129 26.52 -6.06 -9.18
CA CYS A 129 27.15 -5.07 -10.07
C CYS A 129 26.16 -4.05 -10.66
N TYR A 130 24.86 -4.23 -10.43
CA TYR A 130 23.76 -3.35 -10.85
C TYR A 130 23.59 -3.22 -12.37
N ALA A 131 24.38 -3.96 -13.15
CA ALA A 131 24.23 -4.03 -14.59
C ALA A 131 23.04 -4.92 -14.99
N LYS A 132 22.45 -4.61 -16.15
CA LYS A 132 21.32 -5.32 -16.76
C LYS A 132 21.67 -6.74 -17.25
N ALA A 133 22.96 -7.07 -17.35
CA ALA A 133 23.39 -8.35 -17.88
C ALA A 133 23.28 -9.47 -16.83
N VAL A 134 22.78 -10.63 -17.26
CA VAL A 134 22.75 -11.85 -16.45
C VAL A 134 24.19 -12.23 -16.10
N CYS A 135 24.52 -12.18 -14.81
CA CYS A 135 25.83 -12.56 -14.30
C CYS A 135 25.84 -14.06 -13.96
N SER A 136 25.82 -14.91 -14.97
CA SER A 136 25.81 -16.38 -14.82
C SER A 136 27.15 -17.00 -15.18
N GLY A 137 27.59 -17.95 -14.36
CA GLY A 137 28.77 -18.78 -14.60
C GLY A 137 30.11 -18.05 -14.51
N GLY A 138 31.15 -18.76 -14.05
CA GLY A 138 32.52 -18.27 -14.01
C GLY A 138 33.20 -18.39 -12.65
N ARG A 139 34.45 -17.93 -12.59
CA ARG A 139 35.26 -17.89 -11.37
C ARG A 139 34.93 -16.63 -10.57
N SER A 140 34.57 -16.80 -9.31
CA SER A 140 34.29 -15.67 -8.41
C SER A 140 35.52 -14.78 -8.25
N VAL A 141 35.31 -13.45 -8.31
CA VAL A 141 36.36 -12.43 -8.22
C VAL A 141 36.06 -11.52 -7.03
N VAL A 142 37.07 -11.24 -6.20
CA VAL A 142 36.97 -10.31 -5.07
C VAL A 142 37.56 -8.97 -5.46
N CYS A 143 36.83 -7.89 -5.18
CA CYS A 143 37.33 -6.54 -5.40
C CYS A 143 38.13 -6.03 -4.20
N LYS A 144 39.38 -5.65 -4.45
CA LYS A 144 40.29 -5.11 -3.42
C LYS A 144 39.87 -3.72 -2.94
N ASP A 145 39.15 -2.95 -3.76
CA ASP A 145 38.81 -1.55 -3.44
C ASP A 145 37.53 -1.43 -2.58
N CYS A 146 36.60 -2.39 -2.71
CA CYS A 146 35.34 -2.40 -1.95
C CYS A 146 35.14 -3.64 -1.07
N GLY A 147 36.02 -4.64 -1.15
CA GLY A 147 35.94 -5.89 -0.37
C GLY A 147 34.80 -6.83 -0.77
N ARG A 148 34.03 -6.53 -1.83
CA ARG A 148 32.88 -7.34 -2.26
C ARG A 148 33.28 -8.45 -3.23
N TRP A 149 32.51 -9.55 -3.20
CA TRP A 149 32.69 -10.70 -4.09
C TRP A 149 31.69 -10.66 -5.25
N PHE A 150 32.16 -10.99 -6.46
CA PHE A 150 31.42 -10.97 -7.71
C PHE A 150 31.45 -12.34 -8.37
N THR A 151 30.39 -12.67 -9.12
CA THR A 151 30.17 -14.03 -9.65
C THR A 151 31.14 -14.39 -10.78
N ASN A 152 31.58 -13.42 -11.57
CA ASN A 152 32.54 -13.60 -12.66
C ASN A 152 33.24 -12.27 -13.00
N GLN A 153 34.19 -12.33 -13.93
CA GLN A 153 34.94 -11.15 -14.37
C GLN A 153 34.03 -10.05 -14.94
N THR A 154 33.02 -10.39 -15.74
CA THR A 154 32.06 -9.43 -16.29
C THR A 154 31.27 -8.69 -15.19
N CYS A 155 30.85 -9.41 -14.15
CA CYS A 155 30.20 -8.85 -12.97
C CYS A 155 31.15 -7.91 -12.21
N PHE A 156 32.44 -8.28 -12.15
CA PHE A 156 33.48 -7.43 -11.61
C PHE A 156 33.71 -6.17 -12.47
N ASP A 157 33.83 -6.26 -13.77
CA ASP A 157 34.08 -5.06 -14.59
C ASP A 157 32.88 -4.10 -14.55
N ASN A 158 31.67 -4.65 -14.55
CA ASN A 158 30.43 -3.88 -14.46
C ASN A 158 30.30 -3.10 -13.15
N HIS A 159 30.73 -3.63 -12.00
CA HIS A 159 30.60 -2.89 -10.73
C HIS A 159 31.56 -1.70 -10.62
N LYS A 160 32.67 -1.72 -11.38
CA LYS A 160 33.64 -0.62 -11.46
C LYS A 160 33.27 0.44 -12.50
N ARG A 161 32.29 0.17 -13.35
CA ARG A 161 31.90 1.11 -14.41
C ARG A 161 31.32 2.39 -13.80
N PRO A 162 31.84 3.58 -14.16
CA PRO A 162 31.32 4.86 -13.67
C PRO A 162 29.95 5.15 -14.28
N GLY A 163 29.11 5.90 -13.56
CA GLY A 163 27.82 6.40 -14.06
C GLY A 163 26.57 5.69 -13.55
N PHE A 164 26.69 4.72 -12.63
CA PHE A 164 25.53 4.11 -11.97
C PHE A 164 24.88 5.06 -10.95
N PHE A 165 25.69 5.87 -10.26
CA PHE A 165 25.21 6.81 -9.24
C PHE A 165 25.41 8.27 -9.68
N SER A 166 24.70 9.17 -9.00
CA SER A 166 24.89 10.62 -9.16
C SER A 166 26.36 11.01 -8.97
N GLY A 167 26.88 11.84 -9.89
CA GLY A 167 28.27 12.28 -9.91
C GLY A 167 29.26 11.30 -10.56
N HIS A 168 28.84 10.49 -11.55
CA HIS A 168 29.69 9.51 -12.25
C HIS A 168 30.29 8.40 -11.36
N ARG A 169 29.79 8.22 -10.14
CA ARG A 169 30.28 7.19 -9.21
C ARG A 169 29.84 5.79 -9.63
N SER A 170 30.72 4.81 -9.42
CA SER A 170 30.50 3.38 -9.66
C SER A 170 29.86 2.69 -8.44
N VAL A 171 29.46 1.42 -8.61
CA VAL A 171 28.98 0.59 -7.49
C VAL A 171 30.09 0.35 -6.47
N CYS A 172 31.33 0.24 -6.94
CA CYS A 172 32.52 0.09 -6.09
C CYS A 172 32.69 1.26 -5.11
N ASP A 173 32.38 2.48 -5.55
CA ASP A 173 32.59 3.70 -4.75
C ASP A 173 31.58 3.84 -3.62
N VAL A 174 30.33 3.45 -3.90
CA VAL A 174 29.19 3.66 -3.00
C VAL A 174 29.00 2.48 -2.04
N LYS A 175 29.33 1.25 -2.45
CA LYS A 175 29.06 0.04 -1.67
C LYS A 175 30.36 -0.66 -1.31
N LYS A 176 30.85 -0.41 -0.09
CA LYS A 176 32.04 -1.05 0.50
C LYS A 176 31.65 -1.98 1.64
N VAL A 177 32.42 -3.03 1.84
CA VAL A 177 32.40 -3.81 3.09
C VAL A 177 33.19 -3.00 4.11
N CYS A 178 32.60 -2.72 5.27
CA CYS A 178 33.35 -2.13 6.36
C CYS A 178 34.37 -3.16 6.86
N GLU A 179 35.66 -2.86 6.76
CA GLU A 179 36.68 -3.52 7.57
C GLU A 179 36.47 -3.05 9.01
N ALA A 180 35.62 -3.76 9.75
CA ALA A 180 35.70 -3.68 11.20
C ALA A 180 37.12 -4.14 11.59
N PRO A 181 37.81 -3.47 12.54
CA PRO A 181 39.05 -3.99 13.08
C PRO A 181 38.78 -5.43 13.50
N SER A 182 39.64 -6.34 13.03
CA SER A 182 39.51 -7.77 13.24
C SER A 182 39.18 -8.02 14.71
N LYS A 183 37.91 -8.34 15.00
CA LYS A 183 37.59 -8.96 16.28
C LYS A 183 38.47 -10.20 16.36
N PRO A 184 39.15 -10.43 17.50
CA PRO A 184 39.96 -11.63 17.68
C PRO A 184 39.08 -12.81 17.31
N SER A 185 39.66 -13.73 16.54
CA SER A 185 39.01 -14.94 16.05
C SER A 185 38.24 -15.61 17.18
N LEU A 186 36.92 -15.40 17.22
CA LEU A 186 36.07 -16.32 17.95
C LEU A 186 36.15 -17.62 17.14
N GLU A 187 36.85 -18.58 17.72
CA GLU A 187 36.78 -19.98 17.31
C GLU A 187 35.33 -20.35 17.02
N LYS A 188 35.15 -21.22 16.03
CA LYS A 188 33.86 -21.71 15.54
C LYS A 188 33.05 -22.35 16.68
N SER A 189 32.43 -21.56 17.55
CA SER A 189 31.29 -21.98 18.34
C SER A 189 30.11 -22.00 17.39
N ASN A 190 29.42 -23.13 17.30
CA ASN A 190 28.17 -23.30 16.56
C ASN A 190 27.20 -22.14 16.87
N PHE A 191 27.22 -21.09 16.05
CA PHE A 191 26.23 -20.03 16.13
C PHE A 191 24.96 -20.55 15.48
N MET A 192 24.00 -20.94 16.31
CA MET A 192 22.62 -21.12 15.90
C MET A 192 22.02 -19.72 15.75
N PHE A 193 21.83 -19.30 14.51
CA PHE A 193 21.08 -18.08 14.21
C PHE A 193 19.60 -18.36 14.48
N VAL A 194 19.10 -17.90 15.63
CA VAL A 194 17.67 -17.90 15.93
C VAL A 194 17.09 -16.59 15.40
N PHE A 195 16.32 -16.69 14.32
CA PHE A 195 15.55 -15.56 13.79
C PHE A 195 14.26 -15.47 14.61
N TYR A 196 14.11 -14.40 15.41
CA TYR A 196 12.84 -14.08 16.05
C TYR A 196 11.97 -13.32 15.04
N ASP A 197 10.84 -13.91 14.69
CA ASP A 197 9.78 -13.23 13.97
C ASP A 197 8.96 -12.39 14.95
N PHE A 198 8.99 -11.07 14.80
CA PHE A 198 8.18 -10.14 15.60
C PHE A 198 6.72 -10.06 15.10
N GLU A 199 6.37 -10.77 14.02
CA GLU A 199 5.02 -10.83 13.47
C GLU A 199 4.14 -11.93 14.09
N CYS A 200 4.62 -12.64 15.11
CA CYS A 200 3.91 -13.76 15.73
C CYS A 200 3.80 -13.62 17.25
N ARG A 201 2.62 -13.95 17.83
CA ARG A 201 2.46 -14.05 19.29
C ARG A 201 2.97 -15.41 19.76
N GLN A 202 3.70 -15.44 20.87
CA GLN A 202 4.22 -16.66 21.50
C GLN A 202 3.49 -16.89 22.85
N GLU A 203 2.16 -16.90 22.84
CA GLU A 203 1.37 -16.99 24.08
C GLU A 203 0.82 -18.40 24.33
N THR A 204 0.51 -19.17 23.28
CA THR A 204 -0.04 -20.53 23.39
C THR A 204 1.08 -21.57 23.56
N LEU A 205 1.08 -22.34 24.64
CA LEU A 205 2.02 -23.45 24.84
C LEU A 205 1.67 -24.63 23.91
N LEU A 206 2.67 -25.17 23.22
CA LEU A 206 2.51 -26.42 22.47
C LEU A 206 2.36 -27.57 23.47
N GLN A 207 1.22 -28.25 23.43
CA GLN A 207 0.94 -29.38 24.33
C GLN A 207 1.97 -30.49 24.10
N GLY A 208 2.77 -30.79 25.14
CA GLY A 208 3.80 -31.83 25.10
C GLY A 208 5.25 -31.33 24.94
N ALA A 209 5.49 -30.03 24.78
CA ALA A 209 6.85 -29.47 24.72
C ALA A 209 6.99 -28.27 25.67
N ALA A 210 7.62 -28.50 26.84
CA ALA A 210 7.85 -27.45 27.82
C ALA A 210 8.72 -26.33 27.25
N GLY A 211 8.24 -25.09 27.32
CA GLY A 211 8.94 -23.91 26.80
C GLY A 211 8.86 -23.72 25.28
N THR A 212 8.06 -24.52 24.57
CA THR A 212 7.79 -24.32 23.14
C THR A 212 6.42 -23.69 22.97
N TYR A 213 6.37 -22.54 22.31
CA TYR A 213 5.14 -21.81 22.02
C TYR A 213 4.70 -22.09 20.58
N LEU A 214 3.40 -22.20 20.36
CA LEU A 214 2.83 -22.32 19.03
C LEU A 214 3.13 -21.04 18.24
N HIS A 215 3.63 -21.20 17.02
CA HIS A 215 3.87 -20.08 16.11
C HIS A 215 2.55 -19.74 15.40
N GLU A 216 1.77 -18.83 15.97
CA GLU A 216 0.51 -18.35 15.40
C GLU A 216 0.75 -17.06 14.58
N PRO A 217 0.59 -17.09 13.26
CA PRO A 217 0.74 -15.91 12.41
C PRO A 217 -0.32 -14.85 12.73
N ASN A 218 0.10 -13.62 13.04
CA ASN A 218 -0.77 -12.50 13.42
C ASN A 218 -1.57 -11.93 12.22
N LEU A 219 -1.42 -12.50 11.02
CA LEU A 219 -1.99 -11.98 9.77
C LEU A 219 -3.53 -11.92 9.80
N CYS A 220 -4.20 -12.92 10.39
CA CYS A 220 -5.67 -12.96 10.42
C CYS A 220 -6.26 -11.91 11.39
N VAL A 221 -5.66 -11.73 12.57
CA VAL A 221 -6.16 -10.77 13.57
C VAL A 221 -5.91 -9.33 13.12
N VAL A 222 -4.75 -9.05 12.53
CA VAL A 222 -4.38 -7.68 12.13
C VAL A 222 -5.14 -7.23 10.88
N GLN A 223 -5.35 -8.10 9.87
CA GLN A 223 -6.13 -7.75 8.67
C GLN A 223 -7.61 -7.50 8.99
N THR A 224 -8.16 -8.23 9.96
CA THR A 224 -9.55 -8.06 10.40
C THR A 224 -9.71 -6.80 11.26
N CYS A 225 -8.70 -6.47 12.08
CA CYS A 225 -8.66 -5.23 12.86
C CYS A 225 -8.43 -3.98 12.00
N SER A 226 -7.61 -4.06 10.94
CA SER A 226 -7.32 -2.90 10.08
C SER A 226 -8.58 -2.40 9.37
N CYS A 227 -9.42 -3.32 8.88
CA CYS A 227 -10.68 -2.95 8.26
C CYS A 227 -11.63 -2.28 9.25
N LYS A 228 -11.78 -2.83 10.45
CA LYS A 228 -12.62 -2.23 11.51
C LYS A 228 -12.17 -0.82 11.85
N VAL A 229 -10.87 -0.62 12.06
CA VAL A 229 -10.29 0.69 12.42
C VAL A 229 -10.46 1.68 11.28
N LEU A 230 -10.18 1.29 10.04
CA LEU A 230 -10.38 2.13 8.86
C LEU A 230 -11.84 2.57 8.73
N SER A 231 -12.80 1.65 8.86
CA SER A 231 -14.22 1.98 8.75
C SER A 231 -14.66 2.98 9.81
N ILE A 232 -14.25 2.79 11.06
CA ILE A 232 -14.60 3.70 12.17
C ILE A 232 -14.01 5.09 11.92
N GLU A 233 -12.73 5.17 11.53
CA GLU A 233 -12.04 6.44 11.36
C GLU A 233 -12.56 7.21 10.13
N LEU A 234 -12.87 6.50 9.04
CA LEU A 234 -13.45 7.12 7.85
C LEU A 234 -14.88 7.61 8.12
N GLU A 235 -15.73 6.82 8.79
CA GLU A 235 -17.07 7.27 9.20
C GLU A 235 -16.99 8.50 10.12
N SER A 236 -16.09 8.48 11.11
CA SER A 236 -15.88 9.62 12.02
C SER A 236 -15.46 10.89 11.26
N ARG A 237 -14.50 10.79 10.33
CA ARG A 237 -14.07 11.92 9.50
C ARG A 237 -15.18 12.42 8.56
N LEU A 238 -16.01 11.52 8.06
CA LEU A 238 -17.18 11.90 7.27
C LEU A 238 -18.22 12.60 8.14
N GLU A 239 -18.46 12.18 9.38
CA GLU A 239 -19.33 12.91 10.30
C GLU A 239 -18.81 14.32 10.63
N GLU A 240 -17.50 14.47 10.85
CA GLU A 240 -16.83 15.75 11.05
C GLU A 240 -17.04 16.70 9.86
N THR A 241 -16.66 16.24 8.66
CA THR A 241 -16.75 17.03 7.42
C THR A 241 -18.19 17.25 6.95
N GLY A 242 -19.12 16.38 7.36
CA GLY A 242 -20.54 16.44 7.01
C GLY A 242 -21.32 17.56 7.68
N LYS A 243 -20.73 18.26 8.66
CA LYS A 243 -21.30 19.45 9.32
C LYS A 243 -21.21 20.71 8.47
N SER A 244 -20.32 20.72 7.47
CA SER A 244 -20.17 21.85 6.53
C SER A 244 -21.42 22.02 5.66
N ARG A 245 -21.78 23.27 5.37
CA ARG A 245 -22.94 23.64 4.53
C ARG A 245 -22.52 24.14 3.15
N ASP A 246 -21.27 23.91 2.78
CA ASP A 246 -20.66 24.50 1.58
C ASP A 246 -21.26 23.92 0.29
N VAL A 247 -21.32 24.77 -0.73
CA VAL A 247 -21.84 24.44 -2.05
C VAL A 247 -20.75 24.76 -3.07
N LEU A 248 -20.34 23.73 -3.82
CA LEU A 248 -19.34 23.82 -4.86
C LEU A 248 -20.01 24.23 -6.17
N GLU A 249 -19.47 25.25 -6.83
CA GLU A 249 -19.88 25.66 -8.17
C GLU A 249 -18.91 25.09 -9.20
N LEU A 250 -19.38 24.17 -10.03
CA LEU A 250 -18.59 23.54 -11.09
C LEU A 250 -18.89 24.22 -12.44
N GLY A 251 -17.88 24.87 -13.03
CA GLY A 251 -17.94 25.46 -14.38
C GLY A 251 -16.75 26.40 -14.69
N TYR A 252 -16.24 26.34 -15.92
CA TYR A 252 -15.22 27.27 -16.43
C TYR A 252 -15.89 28.47 -17.12
N SER A 253 -15.41 29.67 -16.81
CA SER A 253 -15.89 30.96 -17.32
C SER A 253 -15.37 31.23 -18.74
N PHE A 254 -15.83 30.48 -19.75
CA PHE A 254 -15.46 30.80 -21.14
C PHE A 254 -16.62 31.07 -22.10
N ASP A 255 -17.87 30.71 -21.76
CA ASP A 255 -19.05 31.16 -22.51
C ASP A 255 -20.29 31.15 -21.58
N ASP A 256 -20.85 32.34 -21.32
CA ASP A 256 -21.93 32.66 -20.36
C ASP A 256 -23.33 32.11 -20.71
N VAL A 257 -23.45 30.88 -21.23
CA VAL A 257 -24.73 30.36 -21.76
C VAL A 257 -25.34 29.22 -20.92
N LYS A 258 -24.63 28.65 -19.93
CA LYS A 258 -25.19 27.58 -19.06
C LYS A 258 -25.03 27.90 -17.57
N PRO A 259 -26.08 27.70 -16.75
CA PRO A 259 -25.98 27.90 -15.31
C PRO A 259 -24.95 26.94 -14.71
N LYS A 260 -24.08 27.45 -13.84
CA LYS A 260 -23.08 26.66 -13.13
C LYS A 260 -23.77 25.53 -12.37
N LYS A 261 -23.26 24.30 -12.51
CA LYS A 261 -23.76 23.17 -11.74
C LYS A 261 -23.34 23.36 -10.28
N LYS A 262 -24.32 23.44 -9.38
CA LYS A 262 -24.08 23.56 -7.94
C LYS A 262 -24.24 22.21 -7.28
N THR A 263 -23.19 21.71 -6.64
CA THR A 263 -23.20 20.45 -5.89
C THR A 263 -22.87 20.74 -4.44
N LYS A 264 -23.62 20.18 -3.50
CA LYS A 264 -23.31 20.32 -2.07
C LYS A 264 -22.01 19.59 -1.76
N TYR A 265 -21.13 20.20 -0.97
CA TYR A 265 -19.86 19.58 -0.55
C TYR A 265 -20.08 18.22 0.12
N LYS A 266 -21.16 18.06 0.90
CA LYS A 266 -21.54 16.77 1.50
C LYS A 266 -21.68 15.62 0.48
N LYS A 267 -22.01 15.90 -0.77
CA LYS A 267 -22.22 14.89 -1.82
C LYS A 267 -21.16 14.97 -2.94
N SER A 268 -20.08 15.71 -2.73
CA SER A 268 -19.06 15.90 -3.75
C SER A 268 -17.98 14.82 -3.68
N GLU A 269 -17.44 14.45 -4.84
CA GLU A 269 -16.23 13.62 -4.96
C GLU A 269 -15.03 14.27 -4.26
N LEU A 270 -14.92 15.60 -4.32
CA LEU A 270 -13.87 16.35 -3.65
C LEU A 270 -13.81 16.04 -2.15
N ARG A 271 -14.96 16.03 -1.46
CA ARG A 271 -15.03 15.71 -0.03
C ARG A 271 -14.55 14.30 0.25
N LEU A 272 -14.89 13.34 -0.61
CA LEU A 272 -14.45 11.96 -0.45
C LEU A 272 -12.92 11.87 -0.58
N VAL A 273 -12.34 12.44 -1.64
CA VAL A 273 -10.87 12.45 -1.83
C VAL A 273 -10.15 13.11 -0.65
N GLU A 274 -10.64 14.27 -0.19
CA GLU A 274 -10.09 14.95 0.99
C GLU A 274 -10.27 14.16 2.29
N SER A 275 -11.28 13.28 2.38
CA SER A 275 -11.52 12.44 3.55
C SER A 275 -10.66 11.17 3.54
N LEU A 276 -10.40 10.60 2.36
CA LEU A 276 -9.52 9.44 2.20
C LEU A 276 -8.04 9.82 2.38
N ASP A 277 -7.66 11.05 2.00
CA ASP A 277 -6.29 11.51 2.14
C ASP A 277 -5.82 11.58 3.61
N GLY A 278 -4.71 10.91 3.91
CA GLY A 278 -4.14 10.81 5.25
C GLY A 278 -4.99 10.04 6.27
N ILE A 279 -6.05 9.31 5.87
CA ILE A 279 -6.91 8.60 6.84
C ILE A 279 -6.14 7.54 7.65
N CYS A 280 -5.24 6.80 7.00
CA CYS A 280 -4.42 5.79 7.67
C CYS A 280 -3.35 6.39 8.58
N GLU A 281 -3.04 7.69 8.50
CA GLU A 281 -2.12 8.34 9.43
C GLU A 281 -2.73 8.46 10.83
N ARG A 282 -4.05 8.61 10.93
CA ARG A 282 -4.77 8.63 12.22
C ARG A 282 -4.67 7.30 12.98
N ILE A 283 -4.28 6.21 12.32
CA ILE A 283 -4.01 4.92 12.97
C ILE A 283 -2.79 5.01 13.90
N LEU A 284 -1.85 5.93 13.64
CA LEU A 284 -0.67 6.10 14.51
C LEU A 284 -1.01 6.62 15.91
N GLU A 285 -2.22 7.15 16.11
CA GLU A 285 -2.73 7.56 17.43
C GLU A 285 -3.17 6.36 18.29
N TYR A 286 -3.28 5.17 17.69
CA TYR A 286 -3.66 3.96 18.39
C TYR A 286 -2.46 3.38 19.12
N ASN A 287 -2.73 2.83 20.30
CA ASN A 287 -1.77 2.09 21.09
C ASN A 287 -2.28 0.68 21.37
N ILE A 288 -1.33 -0.15 21.79
CA ILE A 288 -1.58 -1.54 22.11
C ILE A 288 -1.74 -1.72 23.61
N HIS A 289 -2.93 -2.18 23.97
CA HIS A 289 -3.33 -2.57 25.30
C HIS A 289 -3.02 -4.05 25.50
N LYS A 290 -1.78 -4.37 25.89
CA LYS A 290 -1.30 -5.76 26.10
C LYS A 290 -2.12 -6.53 27.12
N GLU A 291 -2.87 -5.85 27.98
CA GLU A 291 -3.80 -6.44 28.93
C GLU A 291 -5.07 -7.04 28.30
N ARG A 292 -5.37 -6.73 27.03
CA ARG A 292 -6.56 -7.19 26.31
C ARG A 292 -6.21 -8.21 25.25
N GLN A 293 -7.06 -9.22 25.08
CA GLN A 293 -6.85 -10.30 24.11
C GLN A 293 -7.73 -10.20 22.86
N ASP A 294 -8.68 -9.27 22.86
CA ASP A 294 -9.64 -9.05 21.79
C ASP A 294 -9.24 -7.88 20.86
N SER A 295 -10.05 -7.55 19.85
CA SER A 295 -9.76 -6.45 18.92
C SER A 295 -9.70 -5.08 19.58
N THR A 296 -10.26 -4.96 20.79
CA THR A 296 -10.22 -3.74 21.60
C THR A 296 -8.83 -3.46 22.19
N ARG A 297 -7.88 -4.36 21.97
CA ARG A 297 -6.44 -4.16 22.19
C ARG A 297 -5.89 -2.93 21.46
N PHE A 298 -6.47 -2.57 20.30
CA PHE A 298 -6.13 -1.35 19.59
C PHE A 298 -7.06 -0.22 20.03
N ALA A 299 -6.57 0.71 20.84
CA ALA A 299 -7.35 1.86 21.28
C ALA A 299 -6.48 3.12 21.37
N LYS A 300 -7.11 4.28 21.18
CA LYS A 300 -6.44 5.58 21.31
C LYS A 300 -6.11 5.87 22.78
N GLY A 301 -4.97 6.52 23.02
CA GLY A 301 -4.48 6.86 24.37
C GLY A 301 -3.50 5.86 24.95
N MET A 302 -2.88 6.19 26.08
CA MET A 302 -1.82 5.37 26.69
C MET A 302 -2.37 4.05 27.26
N SER A 303 -1.62 2.95 27.11
CA SER A 303 -1.99 1.67 27.71
C SER A 303 -1.88 1.69 29.24
N GLN A 304 -2.62 0.82 29.93
CA GLN A 304 -2.62 0.79 31.41
C GLN A 304 -1.22 0.51 31.97
N THR A 305 -0.48 -0.39 31.33
CA THR A 305 0.92 -0.68 31.66
C THR A 305 1.77 0.58 31.53
N PHE A 306 1.57 1.34 30.46
CA PHE A 306 2.37 2.53 30.19
C PHE A 306 2.04 3.70 31.11
N GLN A 307 0.75 3.91 31.41
CA GLN A 307 0.31 4.84 32.44
C GLN A 307 0.94 4.52 33.80
N THR A 308 1.04 3.23 34.15
CA THR A 308 1.68 2.79 35.39
C THR A 308 3.19 3.06 35.37
N LEU A 309 3.85 2.80 34.24
CA LEU A 309 5.28 3.04 34.06
C LEU A 309 5.64 4.53 34.15
N HIS A 310 4.89 5.40 33.47
CA HIS A 310 5.04 6.85 33.63
C HIS A 310 4.80 7.28 35.07
N GLY A 311 3.74 6.78 35.72
CA GLY A 311 3.46 7.09 37.12
C GLY A 311 4.55 6.63 38.10
N LEU A 312 5.34 5.60 37.78
CA LEU A 312 6.50 5.18 38.57
C LEU A 312 7.71 6.08 38.33
N VAL A 313 7.95 6.47 37.08
CA VAL A 313 9.01 7.42 36.71
C VAL A 313 8.73 8.80 37.32
N ASP A 314 7.48 9.28 37.27
CA ASP A 314 7.04 10.55 37.87
C ASP A 314 7.21 10.57 39.40
N LYS A 315 7.12 9.39 40.03
CA LYS A 315 7.39 9.20 41.47
C LYS A 315 8.89 9.05 41.79
N GLY A 316 9.77 9.19 40.80
CA GLY A 316 11.22 9.11 40.96
C GLY A 316 11.80 7.70 40.97
N VAL A 317 11.03 6.67 40.60
CA VAL A 317 11.52 5.30 40.48
C VAL A 317 12.27 5.15 39.15
N LYS A 318 13.52 4.68 39.22
CA LYS A 318 14.32 4.40 38.02
C LYS A 318 13.80 3.15 37.32
N VAL A 319 13.02 3.30 36.26
CA VAL A 319 12.56 2.20 35.41
C VAL A 319 13.51 2.06 34.22
N GLU A 320 14.25 0.96 34.16
CA GLU A 320 15.13 0.63 33.03
C GLU A 320 14.43 -0.35 32.07
N LEU A 321 13.74 0.18 31.06
CA LEU A 321 13.07 -0.64 30.02
C LEU A 321 13.99 -1.00 28.84
N GLY A 322 15.26 -0.57 28.86
CA GLY A 322 16.17 -0.72 27.72
C GLY A 322 15.78 0.11 26.48
N ILE A 323 14.76 0.97 26.60
CA ILE A 323 14.25 1.85 25.54
C ILE A 323 14.36 3.31 26.03
N PRO A 324 15.05 4.20 25.30
CA PRO A 324 15.14 5.63 25.64
C PRO A 324 13.77 6.29 25.81
N TYR A 325 13.64 7.20 26.78
CA TYR A 325 12.39 7.91 27.10
C TYR A 325 11.79 8.65 25.90
N GLU A 326 12.60 9.11 24.96
CA GLU A 326 12.13 9.77 23.73
C GLU A 326 11.37 8.85 22.76
N LEU A 327 11.47 7.54 22.95
CA LEU A 327 10.80 6.53 22.12
C LEU A 327 9.57 5.93 22.80
N TRP A 328 9.22 6.40 24.00
CA TRP A 328 8.13 5.88 24.81
C TRP A 328 6.75 6.13 24.17
N ASP A 329 6.56 7.32 23.60
CA ASP A 329 5.29 7.72 22.98
C ASP A 329 5.25 7.48 21.46
N LYS A 330 6.24 6.75 20.91
CA LYS A 330 6.25 6.42 19.48
C LYS A 330 5.37 5.20 19.19
N PRO A 331 4.68 5.17 18.03
CA PRO A 331 3.82 4.06 17.65
C PRO A 331 4.63 2.76 17.59
N SER A 332 4.05 1.67 18.10
CA SER A 332 4.71 0.37 18.07
C SER A 332 4.80 -0.19 16.65
N VAL A 333 5.65 -1.21 16.46
CA VAL A 333 5.78 -1.93 15.18
C VAL A 333 4.44 -2.49 14.72
N GLU A 334 3.65 -3.02 15.65
CA GLU A 334 2.32 -3.58 15.38
C GLU A 334 1.33 -2.50 14.91
N VAL A 335 1.37 -1.28 15.47
CA VAL A 335 0.55 -0.14 15.02
C VAL A 335 1.02 0.37 13.65
N THR A 336 2.33 0.38 13.41
CA THR A 336 2.90 0.76 12.11
C THR A 336 2.50 -0.26 11.03
N ASN A 337 2.49 -1.55 11.37
CA ASN A 337 1.98 -2.61 10.49
C ASN A 337 0.48 -2.45 10.21
N LEU A 338 -0.31 -2.09 11.23
CA LEU A 338 -1.73 -1.79 11.07
C LEU A 338 -1.97 -0.63 10.09
N LYS A 339 -1.13 0.41 10.14
CA LYS A 339 -1.15 1.51 9.15
C LYS A 339 -0.84 1.01 7.74
N THR A 340 0.20 0.20 7.55
CA THR A 340 0.53 -0.35 6.22
C THR A 340 -0.61 -1.22 5.67
N GLN A 341 -1.28 -1.98 6.52
CA GLN A 341 -2.45 -2.78 6.12
C GLN A 341 -3.67 -1.92 5.80
N CYS A 342 -3.88 -0.81 6.51
CA CYS A 342 -4.88 0.18 6.15
C CYS A 342 -4.62 0.79 4.78
N GLU A 343 -3.36 1.15 4.48
CA GLU A 343 -2.98 1.71 3.18
C GLU A 343 -3.26 0.71 2.05
N THR A 344 -2.92 -0.57 2.28
CA THR A 344 -3.20 -1.65 1.32
C THR A 344 -4.70 -1.83 1.12
N LEU A 345 -5.47 -1.88 2.20
CA LEU A 345 -6.92 -2.03 2.16
C LEU A 345 -7.61 -0.85 1.45
N LEU A 346 -7.13 0.37 1.70
CA LEU A 346 -7.64 1.57 1.05
C LEU A 346 -7.38 1.53 -0.46
N GLU A 347 -6.19 1.09 -0.87
CA GLU A 347 -5.82 0.94 -2.29
C GLU A 347 -6.66 -0.13 -2.99
N ASP A 348 -6.84 -1.29 -2.37
CA ASP A 348 -7.54 -2.42 -2.98
C ASP A 348 -9.06 -2.18 -3.10
N TYR A 349 -9.65 -1.43 -2.15
CA TYR A 349 -11.09 -1.22 -2.05
C TYR A 349 -11.53 0.24 -2.30
N GLU A 350 -10.71 1.07 -2.96
CA GLU A 350 -11.04 2.47 -3.28
C GLU A 350 -12.36 2.59 -4.05
N SER A 351 -12.54 1.78 -5.10
CA SER A 351 -13.75 1.77 -5.94
C SER A 351 -14.99 1.38 -5.14
N ASP A 352 -14.81 0.49 -4.17
CA ASP A 352 -15.85 -0.02 -3.31
C ASP A 352 -16.30 1.03 -2.27
N ILE A 353 -15.36 1.79 -1.74
CA ILE A 353 -15.62 2.92 -0.83
C ILE A 353 -16.32 4.06 -1.58
N GLU A 354 -15.94 4.34 -2.82
CA GLU A 354 -16.64 5.30 -3.69
C GLU A 354 -18.10 4.91 -3.91
N GLU A 355 -18.35 3.65 -4.28
CA GLU A 355 -19.71 3.13 -4.48
C GLU A 355 -20.57 3.25 -3.21
N TRP A 356 -20.01 2.89 -2.06
CA TRP A 356 -20.69 3.06 -0.78
C TRP A 356 -21.02 4.52 -0.49
N TYR A 357 -20.06 5.42 -0.71
CA TYR A 357 -20.20 6.85 -0.42
C TYR A 357 -21.31 7.51 -1.23
N PHE A 358 -21.45 7.15 -2.51
CA PHE A 358 -22.44 7.77 -3.40
C PHE A 358 -23.82 7.11 -3.35
N HIS A 359 -23.90 5.80 -3.13
CA HIS A 359 -25.14 5.04 -3.32
C HIS A 359 -25.71 4.38 -2.05
N HIS A 360 -24.92 4.22 -0.99
CA HIS A 360 -25.31 3.42 0.19
C HIS A 360 -25.18 4.16 1.54
N GLN A 361 -24.79 5.43 1.50
CA GLN A 361 -24.54 6.23 2.70
C GLN A 361 -25.85 6.47 3.49
N GLY A 362 -25.95 5.88 4.68
CA GLY A 362 -27.11 5.99 5.59
C GLY A 362 -28.02 4.74 5.60
N ASP A 363 -27.89 3.86 4.61
CA ASP A 363 -28.63 2.59 4.56
C ASP A 363 -27.86 1.45 5.23
N ILE A 364 -26.54 1.40 4.99
CA ILE A 364 -25.63 0.40 5.55
C ILE A 364 -24.36 1.09 6.07
N THR A 365 -23.82 0.62 7.20
CA THR A 365 -22.55 1.14 7.72
C THR A 365 -21.40 0.67 6.85
N LEU A 366 -20.35 1.48 6.74
CA LEU A 366 -19.15 1.15 6.00
C LEU A 366 -18.51 -0.12 6.54
N LYS A 367 -18.54 -0.29 7.87
CA LYS A 367 -18.05 -1.50 8.53
C LYS A 367 -18.75 -2.77 8.01
N GLN A 368 -20.07 -2.73 7.78
CA GLN A 368 -20.79 -3.88 7.25
C GLN A 368 -20.47 -4.07 5.76
N TYR A 369 -20.58 -3.00 4.97
CA TYR A 369 -20.41 -3.05 3.52
C TYR A 369 -18.98 -3.40 3.06
N LEU A 370 -17.98 -2.77 3.67
CA LEU A 370 -16.57 -2.96 3.32
C LEU A 370 -15.96 -4.16 4.04
N CYS A 371 -16.14 -4.27 5.36
CA CYS A 371 -15.47 -5.32 6.12
C CYS A 371 -16.19 -6.66 6.05
N ASN A 372 -17.47 -6.72 6.37
CA ASN A 372 -18.19 -7.99 6.40
C ASN A 372 -18.45 -8.56 4.99
N ASP A 373 -18.94 -7.72 4.09
CA ASP A 373 -19.47 -8.21 2.81
C ASP A 373 -18.39 -8.36 1.72
N ARG A 374 -17.20 -7.76 1.92
CA ARG A 374 -16.12 -7.71 0.91
C ARG A 374 -14.76 -8.14 1.46
N ALA A 375 -14.15 -7.38 2.36
CA ALA A 375 -12.77 -7.61 2.80
C ALA A 375 -12.58 -8.89 3.64
N LEU A 376 -13.61 -9.31 4.38
CA LEU A 376 -13.56 -10.46 5.28
C LEU A 376 -14.51 -11.59 4.85
N LEU A 377 -14.89 -11.63 3.57
CA LEU A 377 -15.78 -12.66 3.05
C LEU A 377 -15.21 -14.07 3.34
N GLY A 378 -15.91 -14.84 4.18
CA GLY A 378 -15.51 -16.19 4.57
C GLY A 378 -14.45 -16.28 5.70
N LYS A 379 -14.15 -15.18 6.39
CA LYS A 379 -13.26 -15.15 7.58
C LYS A 379 -14.06 -15.00 8.88
N ASP A 380 -13.39 -15.12 10.03
CA ASP A 380 -14.02 -14.88 11.33
C ASP A 380 -14.35 -13.39 11.51
N ILE A 381 -15.62 -13.11 11.83
CA ILE A 381 -16.21 -11.77 11.95
C ILE A 381 -16.31 -11.33 13.43
N SER A 382 -15.94 -12.20 14.37
CA SER A 382 -16.00 -11.96 15.82
C SER A 382 -15.44 -10.59 16.24
N CYS A 383 -14.35 -10.17 15.62
CA CYS A 383 -13.68 -8.91 15.90
C CYS A 383 -14.52 -7.67 15.53
N LEU A 384 -15.44 -7.76 14.57
CA LEU A 384 -16.27 -6.63 14.15
C LEU A 384 -17.27 -6.24 15.24
N THR A 385 -17.81 -7.19 16.00
CA THR A 385 -18.91 -6.95 16.95
C THR A 385 -18.46 -6.54 18.35
N GLU A 386 -17.17 -6.66 18.67
CA GLU A 386 -16.62 -6.33 19.99
C GLU A 386 -16.61 -4.80 20.26
N VAL A 387 -17.16 -4.40 21.40
CA VAL A 387 -17.19 -3.01 21.90
C VAL A 387 -16.64 -2.97 23.32
N LEU A 388 -15.80 -1.98 23.62
CA LEU A 388 -15.28 -1.73 24.96
C LEU A 388 -16.42 -1.37 25.91
N ARG A 389 -16.67 -2.21 26.91
CA ARG A 389 -17.55 -1.88 28.04
C ARG A 389 -16.77 -1.04 29.07
N PRO A 390 -17.25 0.14 29.47
CA PRO A 390 -16.66 0.88 30.58
C PRO A 390 -16.68 0.03 31.86
N LYS A 391 -15.62 0.08 32.67
CA LYS A 391 -15.65 -0.51 34.02
C LYS A 391 -16.54 0.38 34.89
N ASP A 392 -17.61 -0.19 35.44
CA ASP A 392 -18.43 0.48 36.46
C ASP A 392 -17.56 0.81 37.68
N GLU A 393 -17.40 2.11 37.94
CA GLU A 393 -16.79 2.61 39.17
C GLU A 393 -17.83 2.55 40.31
N GLY A 394 -17.63 1.60 41.22
CA GLY A 394 -17.94 1.76 42.65
C GLY A 394 -19.39 1.63 43.10
N SER A 395 -19.74 0.47 43.66
CA SER A 395 -20.78 0.38 44.68
C SER A 395 -20.12 0.23 46.06
N LYS A 396 -19.95 1.36 46.77
CA LYS A 396 -19.64 1.40 48.20
C LYS A 396 -20.93 1.15 49.00
N ASN A 397 -20.90 0.10 49.82
CA ASN A 397 -21.63 -0.11 51.07
C ASN A 397 -23.05 0.44 51.25
N ARG A 398 -24.00 -0.47 51.45
CA ARG A 398 -24.91 -0.41 52.61
C ARG A 398 -25.00 -1.78 53.29
N LYS A 399 -24.62 -1.80 54.58
CA LYS A 399 -24.92 -2.84 55.58
C LYS A 399 -26.34 -2.62 56.14
N GLY A 400 -26.97 -3.70 56.58
CA GLY A 400 -28.18 -3.74 57.44
C GLY A 400 -29.38 -4.35 56.71
N GLU A 401 -29.64 -5.66 56.89
CA GLU A 401 -30.70 -6.22 57.79
C GLU A 401 -32.09 -6.08 57.13
N THR A 402 -32.91 -7.11 56.89
CA THR A 402 -33.31 -8.30 57.67
C THR A 402 -33.95 -9.34 56.73
N GLY A 403 -34.04 -10.59 57.16
CA GLY A 403 -34.34 -11.76 56.31
C GLY A 403 -35.80 -11.96 55.90
N GLU A 404 -36.04 -12.94 55.03
CA GLU A 404 -36.99 -14.04 55.26
C GLU A 404 -36.86 -15.14 54.18
N LYS A 405 -36.61 -16.34 54.71
CA LYS A 405 -36.96 -17.73 54.34
C LYS A 405 -37.28 -18.14 52.89
N ALA A 406 -36.60 -19.22 52.49
CA ALA A 406 -37.01 -20.19 51.47
C ALA A 406 -38.25 -20.98 51.90
N PRO A 407 -39.07 -21.51 50.97
CA PRO A 407 -39.96 -22.62 51.24
C PRO A 407 -39.25 -23.96 50.94
N GLU A 408 -39.19 -24.80 51.98
CA GLU A 408 -39.05 -26.25 51.88
C GLU A 408 -40.43 -26.84 51.56
N ASP A 409 -40.57 -27.59 50.48
CA ASP A 409 -41.70 -28.51 50.29
C ASP A 409 -41.29 -29.89 50.81
N ILE A 410 -42.03 -30.34 51.82
CA ILE A 410 -41.88 -31.62 52.50
C ILE A 410 -42.68 -32.70 51.75
N ASP A 411 -41.96 -33.79 51.51
CA ASP A 411 -42.35 -35.18 51.25
C ASP A 411 -43.72 -35.62 51.80
N ASN A 412 -44.41 -36.47 51.05
CA ASN A 412 -45.24 -37.53 51.65
C ASN A 412 -45.40 -38.68 50.64
N GLY A 413 -44.62 -39.74 50.89
CA GLY A 413 -44.83 -41.04 50.28
C GLY A 413 -46.09 -41.76 50.78
N ARG A 414 -46.63 -42.55 49.86
CA ARG A 414 -47.09 -43.95 49.97
C ARG A 414 -48.29 -44.34 50.85
N ASP A 415 -49.02 -45.27 50.23
CA ASP A 415 -49.89 -46.33 50.76
C ASP A 415 -51.42 -46.11 50.79
N GLU A 416 -52.05 -46.94 49.95
CA GLU A 416 -53.26 -47.75 50.11
C GLU A 416 -54.66 -47.13 50.34
N LEU A 417 -55.55 -47.57 49.42
CA LEU A 417 -57.02 -47.74 49.46
C LEU A 417 -57.94 -46.52 49.26
#